data_AF-A0AA88XEX0-F1
#
_entry.id   AF-A0AA88XEX0-F1
#
_cell.length_a   1.000
_cell.length_b   1.000
_cell.length_c   1.000
_cell.angle_alpha   90.00
_cell.angle_beta   90.00
_cell.angle_gamma   90.00
#
_symmetry.space_group_name_H-M   'P 1'
#
loop_
_entity.id
_entity.type
_entity.pdbx_description
1 polymer ?
#
loop_
_entity_poly.entity_id
_entity_poly.type
_entity_poly.pdbx_seq_one_letter_code
_entity_poly.pdbx_strand_id
1 'polypeptide(L)'
;ISARCYDVDKAVQMFRTSMAYREKMKVDTILHDYDPPEVLKKYLTGGFCGHAKDGSPVRVELYGKLDIKGLMASSKKSDLEKAKLKQCEWTVQDWKNESQKRGYRVDGLTVIFDMEGVSTRMLWRPGIQMYLHMVKVLEDNYPEMMRRLLVINAPRIFPVLYKLVRPLISEDMKNKIHILAGNYSDYLKKYVDPDNLPMCYGGKLTDPDGNPRCVTMICQGGDVPEEYFLQSSDLLAGMTKISVPRGEKVLIDFNVEKEGSILNWEFKTEDYDIGFGVLYKSDKGNVPVVPVSRVNSHLVAEDGSWTCQKTGKYMLCFDNGFSWTKSKIVYYSCEVLYTDDKEIRTEISKLVEEGDWQTLSEKFETTHL
;
A
#
# COMPACT_ATOMS: atom_id res chain seq x y z
N ILE A 1 -6.48 13.93 -23.89
CA ILE A 1 -6.30 13.41 -25.27
C ILE A 1 -5.09 12.47 -25.32
N SER A 2 -3.90 12.90 -24.87
CA SER A 2 -2.70 12.05 -24.75
C SER A 2 -2.96 10.74 -24.00
N ALA A 3 -3.58 10.79 -22.82
CA ALA A 3 -3.90 9.63 -21.99
C ALA A 3 -4.85 8.59 -22.63
N ARG A 4 -5.42 8.89 -23.80
CA ARG A 4 -6.25 7.98 -24.60
C ARG A 4 -5.68 7.78 -26.00
N CYS A 5 -4.37 7.93 -26.16
CA CYS A 5 -3.65 7.75 -27.42
C CYS A 5 -4.25 8.59 -28.57
N TYR A 6 -4.70 9.80 -28.24
CA TYR A 6 -5.35 10.73 -29.17
C TYR A 6 -6.70 10.27 -29.74
N ASP A 7 -7.33 9.24 -29.14
CA ASP A 7 -8.72 8.86 -29.38
C ASP A 7 -9.67 9.90 -28.75
N VAL A 8 -10.36 10.65 -29.61
CA VAL A 8 -11.21 11.79 -29.21
C VAL A 8 -12.43 11.31 -28.42
N ASP A 9 -13.12 10.25 -28.87
CA ASP A 9 -14.34 9.77 -28.24
C ASP A 9 -14.05 9.24 -26.83
N LYS A 10 -12.98 8.45 -26.68
CA LYS A 10 -12.53 7.97 -25.37
C LYS A 10 -12.07 9.12 -24.47
N ALA A 11 -11.41 10.14 -25.02
CA ALA A 11 -11.00 11.31 -24.26
C ALA A 11 -12.21 12.14 -23.77
N VAL A 12 -13.23 12.33 -24.60
CA VAL A 12 -14.47 13.01 -24.24
C VAL A 12 -15.23 12.23 -23.17
N GLN A 13 -15.33 10.90 -23.30
CA GLN A 13 -15.99 10.08 -22.29
C GLN A 13 -15.26 10.12 -20.94
N MET A 14 -13.92 10.02 -20.95
CA MET A 14 -13.11 10.16 -19.74
C MET A 14 -13.32 11.53 -19.08
N PHE A 15 -13.30 12.60 -19.88
CA PHE A 15 -13.54 13.96 -19.39
C PHE A 15 -14.92 14.10 -18.74
N ARG A 16 -15.99 13.61 -19.37
CA ARG A 16 -17.35 13.66 -18.80
C ARG A 16 -17.45 12.89 -17.47
N THR A 17 -16.88 11.69 -17.42
CA THR A 17 -16.84 10.88 -16.19
C THR A 17 -16.09 11.62 -15.08
N SER A 18 -14.95 12.23 -15.40
CA SER A 18 -14.18 13.01 -14.43
C SER A 18 -14.93 14.25 -13.94
N MET A 19 -15.62 14.98 -14.83
CA MET A 19 -16.44 16.14 -14.43
C MET A 19 -17.56 15.76 -13.47
N ALA A 20 -18.27 14.65 -13.73
CA ALA A 20 -19.30 14.15 -12.82
C ALA A 20 -18.70 13.72 -11.46
N TYR A 21 -17.51 13.11 -11.46
CA TYR A 21 -16.81 12.77 -10.23
C TYR A 21 -16.38 14.01 -9.44
N ARG A 22 -15.85 15.04 -10.13
CA ARG A 22 -15.47 16.33 -9.54
C ARG A 22 -16.64 17.00 -8.84
N GLU A 23 -17.81 17.03 -9.48
CA GLU A 23 -19.04 17.58 -8.90
C GLU A 23 -19.45 16.80 -7.65
N LYS A 24 -19.53 15.47 -7.75
CA LYS A 24 -19.89 14.58 -6.63
C LYS A 24 -18.97 14.77 -5.41
N MET A 25 -17.67 14.91 -5.65
CA MET A 25 -16.66 15.01 -4.60
C MET A 25 -16.39 16.46 -4.16
N LYS A 26 -17.04 17.45 -4.78
CA LYS A 26 -16.82 18.89 -4.58
C LYS A 26 -15.35 19.29 -4.74
N VAL A 27 -14.72 18.79 -5.80
CA VAL A 27 -13.27 18.95 -6.02
C VAL A 27 -12.89 20.41 -6.24
N ASP A 28 -13.73 21.18 -6.93
CA ASP A 28 -13.41 22.58 -7.29
C ASP A 28 -13.23 23.51 -6.08
N THR A 29 -13.82 23.17 -4.93
CA THR A 29 -13.68 23.93 -3.68
C THR A 29 -12.92 23.19 -2.60
N ILE A 30 -12.36 22.00 -2.89
CA ILE A 30 -11.79 21.10 -1.90
C ILE A 30 -10.60 21.68 -1.12
N LEU A 31 -9.86 22.62 -1.72
CA LEU A 31 -8.75 23.29 -1.07
C LEU A 31 -9.21 24.19 0.09
N HIS A 32 -10.43 24.74 0.00
CA HIS A 32 -11.01 25.68 0.95
C HIS A 32 -12.01 25.02 1.89
N ASP A 33 -12.90 24.18 1.35
CA ASP A 33 -14.08 23.69 2.06
C ASP A 33 -13.86 22.36 2.79
N TYR A 34 -12.78 21.64 2.48
CA TYR A 34 -12.49 20.35 3.10
C TYR A 34 -11.27 20.45 4.01
N ASP A 35 -11.50 20.22 5.30
CA ASP A 35 -10.45 20.00 6.27
C ASP A 35 -10.37 18.51 6.62
N PRO A 36 -9.23 17.83 6.37
CA PRO A 36 -9.11 16.41 6.69
C PRO A 36 -9.31 16.14 8.19
N PRO A 37 -9.93 15.01 8.57
CA PRO A 37 -9.99 14.58 9.97
C PRO A 37 -8.60 14.53 10.62
N GLU A 38 -8.55 14.77 11.93
CA GLU A 38 -7.30 14.80 12.69
C GLU A 38 -6.46 13.54 12.52
N VAL A 39 -7.10 12.37 12.50
CA VAL A 39 -6.44 11.09 12.26
C VAL A 39 -5.71 11.05 10.92
N LEU A 40 -6.29 11.60 9.84
CA LEU A 40 -5.62 11.65 8.55
C LEU A 40 -4.45 12.64 8.57
N LYS A 41 -4.58 13.78 9.26
CA LYS A 41 -3.47 14.75 9.38
C LYS A 41 -2.27 14.17 10.13
N LYS A 42 -2.52 13.36 11.16
CA LYS A 42 -1.49 12.78 12.02
C LYS A 42 -0.86 11.51 11.46
N TYR A 43 -1.63 10.68 10.75
CA TYR A 43 -1.23 9.30 10.42
C TYR A 43 -1.25 8.97 8.91
N LEU A 44 -1.85 9.81 8.04
CA LEU A 44 -1.74 9.58 6.59
C LEU A 44 -0.35 10.00 6.11
N THR A 45 0.49 9.02 5.81
CA THR A 45 1.92 9.22 5.53
C THR A 45 2.22 10.14 4.34
N GLY A 46 3.43 10.67 4.36
CA GLY A 46 4.01 11.45 3.27
C GLY A 46 3.74 12.95 3.36
N GLY A 47 4.27 13.68 2.38
CA GLY A 47 4.22 15.15 2.37
C GLY A 47 4.96 15.76 1.19
N PHE A 48 4.69 17.02 0.91
CA PHE A 48 5.42 17.79 -0.10
C PHE A 48 6.67 18.41 0.51
N CYS A 49 7.80 18.34 -0.19
CA CYS A 49 9.07 18.92 0.26
C CYS A 49 9.75 19.65 -0.92
N GLY A 50 9.36 20.90 -1.14
CA GLY A 50 9.95 21.76 -2.18
C GLY A 50 9.66 21.29 -3.61
N HIS A 51 10.57 21.63 -4.52
CA HIS A 51 10.41 21.43 -5.97
C HIS A 51 11.66 20.80 -6.60
N ALA A 52 11.43 20.01 -7.65
CA ALA A 52 12.47 19.48 -8.50
C ALA A 52 13.07 20.59 -9.38
N LYS A 53 14.19 20.30 -10.05
CA LYS A 53 14.90 21.26 -10.91
C LYS A 53 14.06 21.75 -12.09
N ASP A 54 13.14 20.91 -12.55
CA ASP A 54 12.16 21.21 -13.61
C ASP A 54 10.94 22.02 -13.12
N GLY A 55 10.92 22.40 -11.84
CA GLY A 55 9.85 23.14 -11.19
C GLY A 55 8.68 22.30 -10.68
N SER A 56 8.62 21.00 -10.99
CA SER A 56 7.54 20.14 -10.47
C SER A 56 7.64 20.00 -8.94
N PRO A 57 6.52 19.98 -8.19
CA PRO A 57 6.55 19.70 -6.76
C PRO A 57 7.13 18.31 -6.48
N VAL A 58 7.85 18.19 -5.37
CA VAL A 58 8.39 16.92 -4.87
C VAL A 58 7.52 16.45 -3.72
N ARG A 59 7.06 15.21 -3.78
CA ARG A 59 6.30 14.55 -2.73
C ARG A 59 7.02 13.29 -2.26
N VAL A 60 7.16 13.13 -0.95
CA VAL A 60 7.62 11.89 -0.33
C VAL A 60 6.38 11.09 0.10
N GLU A 61 6.34 9.81 -0.26
CA GLU A 61 5.35 8.85 0.23
C GLU A 61 6.08 7.77 1.04
N LEU A 62 5.66 7.52 2.29
CA LEU A 62 6.26 6.52 3.17
C LEU A 62 5.32 5.33 3.27
N TYR A 63 5.42 4.39 2.34
CA TYR A 63 4.42 3.31 2.22
C TYR A 63 4.51 2.32 3.37
N GLY A 64 5.72 1.94 3.78
CA GLY A 64 5.95 0.98 4.86
C GLY A 64 5.47 1.43 6.25
N LYS A 65 5.25 2.73 6.45
CA LYS A 65 4.80 3.31 7.72
C LYS A 65 3.29 3.60 7.77
N LEU A 66 2.56 3.24 6.72
CA LEU A 66 1.13 3.49 6.61
C LEU A 66 0.33 2.42 7.35
N ASP A 67 -0.35 2.80 8.43
CA ASP A 67 -1.36 1.95 9.06
C ASP A 67 -2.72 2.11 8.34
N ILE A 68 -2.86 1.45 7.19
CA ILE A 68 -4.11 1.51 6.41
C ILE A 68 -5.30 0.90 7.15
N LYS A 69 -5.07 -0.09 8.01
CA LYS A 69 -6.13 -0.75 8.80
C LYS A 69 -6.69 0.22 9.83
N GLY A 70 -5.83 0.86 10.61
CA GLY A 70 -6.22 1.89 11.56
C GLY A 70 -6.86 3.11 10.89
N LEU A 71 -6.35 3.55 9.74
CA LEU A 71 -6.96 4.66 8.98
C LEU A 71 -8.36 4.31 8.47
N MET A 72 -8.57 3.10 7.96
CA MET A 72 -9.88 2.63 7.50
C MET A 72 -10.85 2.40 8.66
N ALA A 73 -10.36 2.03 9.84
CA ALA A 73 -11.17 1.95 11.05
C ALA A 73 -11.55 3.34 11.60
N SER A 74 -10.74 4.36 11.34
CA SER A 74 -10.86 5.69 11.96
C SER A 74 -11.43 6.78 11.06
N SER A 75 -11.66 6.48 9.78
CA SER A 75 -12.09 7.48 8.80
C SER A 75 -13.07 6.89 7.80
N LYS A 76 -13.89 7.76 7.18
CA LYS A 76 -14.76 7.33 6.08
C LYS A 76 -13.90 7.11 4.84
N LYS A 77 -14.29 6.16 3.99
CA LYS A 77 -13.70 5.98 2.66
C LYS A 77 -13.63 7.30 1.86
N SER A 78 -14.69 8.12 1.94
CA SER A 78 -14.73 9.43 1.29
C SER A 78 -13.69 10.43 1.80
N ASP A 79 -13.26 10.31 3.06
CA ASP A 79 -12.27 11.23 3.64
C ASP A 79 -10.86 10.90 3.15
N LEU A 80 -10.55 9.60 3.01
CA LEU A 80 -9.32 9.13 2.36
C LEU A 80 -9.26 9.55 0.89
N GLU A 81 -10.37 9.40 0.16
CA GLU A 81 -10.48 9.89 -1.22
C GLU A 81 -10.24 11.40 -1.30
N LYS A 82 -11.00 12.19 -0.52
CA LYS A 82 -10.87 13.65 -0.49
C LYS A 82 -9.48 14.12 -0.07
N ALA A 83 -8.81 13.42 0.83
CA ALA A 83 -7.44 13.76 1.23
C ALA A 83 -6.47 13.65 0.05
N LYS A 84 -6.55 12.59 -0.77
CA LYS A 84 -5.73 12.48 -1.99
C LYS A 84 -6.17 13.48 -3.07
N LEU A 85 -7.47 13.70 -3.27
CA LEU A 85 -7.96 14.73 -4.20
C LEU A 85 -7.46 16.13 -3.82
N LYS A 86 -7.45 16.47 -2.53
CA LYS A 86 -6.90 17.72 -2.02
C LYS A 86 -5.41 17.85 -2.33
N GLN A 87 -4.63 16.77 -2.23
CA GLN A 87 -3.21 16.75 -2.62
C GLN A 87 -3.02 16.98 -4.13
N CYS A 88 -3.89 16.41 -4.96
CA CYS A 88 -3.88 16.62 -6.41
C CYS A 88 -4.25 18.06 -6.79
N GLU A 89 -5.31 18.63 -6.20
CA GLU A 89 -5.68 20.03 -6.47
C GLU A 89 -4.61 21.01 -5.95
N TRP A 90 -3.95 20.70 -4.83
CA TRP A 90 -2.82 21.49 -4.35
C TRP A 90 -1.67 21.48 -5.37
N THR A 91 -1.36 20.31 -5.92
CA THR A 91 -0.37 20.15 -7.00
C THR A 91 -0.72 21.01 -8.22
N VAL A 92 -1.99 21.00 -8.64
CA VAL A 92 -2.46 21.83 -9.77
C VAL A 92 -2.37 23.34 -9.45
N GLN A 93 -2.64 23.74 -8.21
CA GLN A 93 -2.47 25.14 -7.79
C GLN A 93 -1.00 25.55 -7.77
N ASP A 94 -0.13 24.69 -7.25
CA ASP A 94 1.33 24.90 -7.22
C ASP A 94 1.90 25.06 -8.63
N TRP A 95 1.47 24.24 -9.60
CA TRP A 95 1.85 24.40 -11.01
C TRP A 95 1.54 25.79 -11.57
N LYS A 96 0.37 26.35 -11.24
CA LYS A 96 -0.01 27.70 -11.68
C LYS A 96 0.94 28.75 -11.08
N ASN A 97 1.21 28.64 -9.78
CA ASN A 97 2.08 29.57 -9.06
C ASN A 97 3.52 29.51 -9.59
N GLU A 98 4.09 28.31 -9.71
CA GLU A 98 5.46 28.14 -10.20
C GLU A 98 5.59 28.49 -11.69
N SER A 99 4.56 28.24 -12.51
CA SER A 99 4.56 28.69 -13.91
C SER A 99 4.61 30.21 -14.03
N GLN A 100 3.82 30.92 -13.21
CA GLN A 100 3.84 32.39 -13.17
C GLN A 100 5.18 32.93 -12.71
N LYS A 101 5.73 32.36 -11.64
CA LYS A 101 7.02 32.77 -11.05
C LYS A 101 8.20 32.55 -12.00
N ARG A 102 8.17 31.47 -12.79
CA ARG A 102 9.30 31.07 -13.65
C ARG A 102 9.19 31.56 -15.09
N GLY A 103 8.02 31.99 -15.53
CA GLY A 103 7.78 32.48 -16.90
C GLY A 103 7.73 31.36 -17.96
N TYR A 104 7.63 30.09 -17.55
CA TYR A 104 7.40 28.95 -18.43
C TYR A 104 6.45 27.96 -17.78
N ARG A 105 5.84 27.07 -18.58
CA ARG A 105 4.89 26.07 -18.09
C ARG A 105 5.59 25.06 -17.17
N VAL A 106 5.12 25.00 -15.92
CA VAL A 106 5.42 23.93 -14.96
C VAL A 106 4.21 23.02 -14.87
N ASP A 107 4.45 21.72 -14.96
CA ASP A 107 3.48 20.68 -14.68
C ASP A 107 4.20 19.43 -14.14
N GLY A 108 3.44 18.36 -13.88
CA GLY A 108 3.98 17.10 -13.40
C GLY A 108 4.26 17.04 -11.90
N LEU A 109 4.40 15.83 -11.38
CA LEU A 109 4.70 15.53 -9.98
C LEU A 109 5.92 14.59 -9.92
N THR A 110 6.90 14.94 -9.08
CA THR A 110 8.00 14.04 -8.73
C THR A 110 7.68 13.37 -7.39
N VAL A 111 7.52 12.06 -7.37
CA VAL A 111 7.26 11.30 -6.13
C VAL A 111 8.48 10.46 -5.77
N ILE A 112 8.96 10.62 -4.53
CA ILE A 112 9.89 9.68 -3.89
C ILE A 112 9.05 8.69 -3.10
N PHE A 113 8.99 7.44 -3.54
CA PHE A 113 8.18 6.40 -2.95
C PHE A 113 9.07 5.48 -2.11
N ASP A 114 9.10 5.74 -0.82
CA ASP A 114 9.91 5.01 0.14
C ASP A 114 9.19 3.75 0.62
N MET A 115 9.77 2.61 0.28
CA MET A 115 9.26 1.29 0.65
C MET A 115 9.95 0.71 1.89
N GLU A 116 10.76 1.49 2.61
CA GLU A 116 11.30 1.08 3.90
C GLU A 116 10.15 0.72 4.87
N GLY A 117 10.23 -0.46 5.49
CA GLY A 117 9.22 -0.98 6.41
C GLY A 117 8.06 -1.73 5.73
N VAL A 118 8.03 -1.81 4.39
CA VAL A 118 7.01 -2.59 3.68
C VAL A 118 7.18 -4.07 3.96
N SER A 119 6.11 -4.68 4.48
CA SER A 119 6.04 -6.09 4.85
C SER A 119 4.76 -6.73 4.30
N THR A 120 4.55 -8.01 4.62
CA THR A 120 3.31 -8.73 4.28
C THR A 120 2.06 -8.13 4.92
N ARG A 121 2.17 -7.27 5.94
CA ARG A 121 1.03 -6.49 6.47
C ARG A 121 0.31 -5.68 5.39
N MET A 122 1.04 -5.25 4.36
CA MET A 122 0.49 -4.53 3.21
C MET A 122 -0.38 -5.41 2.31
N LEU A 123 -0.40 -6.73 2.54
CA LEU A 123 -1.26 -7.68 1.83
C LEU A 123 -2.64 -7.84 2.48
N TRP A 124 -2.96 -7.04 3.50
CA TRP A 124 -4.31 -7.01 4.05
C TRP A 124 -5.31 -6.63 2.95
N ARG A 125 -6.24 -7.54 2.64
CA ARG A 125 -7.07 -7.48 1.43
C ARG A 125 -7.91 -6.20 1.34
N PRO A 126 -8.66 -5.78 2.37
CA PRO A 126 -9.39 -4.50 2.33
C PRO A 126 -8.46 -3.31 2.10
N GLY A 127 -7.25 -3.32 2.68
CA GLY A 127 -6.22 -2.31 2.46
C GLY A 127 -5.75 -2.26 1.01
N ILE A 128 -5.42 -3.42 0.40
CA ILE A 128 -5.07 -3.50 -1.02
C ILE A 128 -6.22 -2.97 -1.89
N GLN A 129 -7.46 -3.39 -1.61
CA GLN A 129 -8.62 -2.95 -2.39
C GLN A 129 -8.81 -1.44 -2.30
N MET A 130 -8.62 -0.85 -1.11
CA MET A 130 -8.65 0.59 -0.95
C MET A 130 -7.52 1.27 -1.72
N TYR A 131 -6.30 0.73 -1.69
CA TYR A 131 -5.16 1.24 -2.44
C TYR A 131 -5.41 1.19 -3.96
N LEU A 132 -5.86 0.05 -4.50
CA LEU A 132 -6.20 -0.10 -5.92
C LEU A 132 -7.33 0.84 -6.35
N HIS A 133 -8.32 1.04 -5.49
CA HIS A 133 -9.37 2.02 -5.70
C HIS A 133 -8.80 3.44 -5.79
N MET A 134 -7.88 3.81 -4.90
CA MET A 134 -7.21 5.11 -4.92
C MET A 134 -6.37 5.30 -6.19
N VAL A 135 -5.58 4.32 -6.60
CA VAL A 135 -4.82 4.35 -7.85
C VAL A 135 -5.76 4.58 -9.04
N LYS A 136 -6.88 3.85 -9.09
CA LYS A 136 -7.87 4.01 -10.15
C LYS A 136 -8.51 5.40 -10.16
N VAL A 137 -8.85 5.95 -9.00
CA VAL A 137 -9.38 7.33 -8.89
C VAL A 137 -8.39 8.33 -9.47
N LEU A 138 -7.10 8.19 -9.17
CA LEU A 138 -6.05 9.08 -9.67
C LEU A 138 -5.86 8.94 -11.18
N GLU A 139 -5.78 7.71 -11.72
CA GLU A 139 -5.65 7.46 -13.16
C GLU A 139 -6.85 8.00 -13.97
N ASP A 140 -8.07 7.87 -13.44
CA ASP A 140 -9.28 8.30 -14.14
C ASP A 140 -9.49 9.83 -14.09
N ASN A 141 -8.95 10.55 -13.09
CA ASN A 141 -9.24 11.97 -12.85
C ASN A 141 -8.04 12.92 -12.97
N TYR A 142 -6.82 12.42 -12.79
CA TYR A 142 -5.58 13.19 -12.91
C TYR A 142 -4.59 12.50 -13.84
N PRO A 143 -5.03 12.13 -15.07
CA PRO A 143 -4.14 11.51 -16.03
C PRO A 143 -2.96 12.45 -16.33
N GLU A 144 -1.78 11.88 -16.57
CA GLU A 144 -0.54 12.63 -16.85
C GLU A 144 -0.02 13.52 -15.71
N MET A 145 -0.61 13.46 -14.50
CA MET A 145 -0.09 14.23 -13.37
C MET A 145 1.30 13.73 -12.93
N MET A 146 1.53 12.42 -12.96
CA MET A 146 2.83 11.88 -12.59
C MET A 146 3.85 12.24 -13.66
N ARG A 147 4.98 12.82 -13.23
CA ARG A 147 6.16 13.00 -14.08
C ARG A 147 7.16 11.88 -13.85
N ARG A 148 7.48 11.59 -12.58
CA ARG A 148 8.46 10.57 -12.18
C ARG A 148 8.06 9.97 -10.83
N LEU A 149 8.06 8.63 -10.74
CA LEU A 149 7.90 7.86 -9.51
C LEU A 149 9.23 7.16 -9.19
N LEU A 150 9.95 7.66 -8.20
CA LEU A 150 11.27 7.21 -7.77
C LEU A 150 11.10 6.25 -6.60
N VAL A 151 11.10 4.94 -6.86
CA VAL A 151 10.92 3.90 -5.83
C VAL A 151 12.26 3.58 -5.19
N ILE A 152 12.35 3.73 -3.86
CA ILE A 152 13.55 3.43 -3.07
C ILE A 152 13.22 2.37 -2.01
N ASN A 153 14.24 1.67 -1.52
CA ASN A 153 14.12 0.66 -0.45
C ASN A 153 13.11 -0.46 -0.76
N ALA A 154 12.96 -0.85 -2.03
CA ALA A 154 12.00 -1.87 -2.44
C ALA A 154 12.34 -3.27 -1.86
N PRO A 155 11.46 -3.88 -1.04
CA PRO A 155 11.73 -5.17 -0.39
C PRO A 155 11.48 -6.38 -1.30
N ARG A 156 11.84 -7.59 -0.83
CA ARG A 156 11.58 -8.86 -1.54
C ARG A 156 10.12 -9.09 -1.92
N ILE A 157 9.18 -8.54 -1.16
CA ILE A 157 7.74 -8.67 -1.43
C ILE A 157 7.25 -7.76 -2.56
N PHE A 158 8.05 -6.78 -3.01
CA PHE A 158 7.68 -5.83 -4.05
C PHE A 158 7.10 -6.46 -5.32
N PRO A 159 7.62 -7.59 -5.87
CA PRO A 159 7.05 -8.18 -7.09
C PRO A 159 5.60 -8.64 -6.91
N VAL A 160 5.22 -9.09 -5.71
CA VAL A 160 3.82 -9.43 -5.39
C VAL A 160 2.95 -8.17 -5.41
N LEU A 161 3.40 -7.10 -4.76
CA LEU A 161 2.69 -5.83 -4.73
C LEU A 161 2.57 -5.21 -6.13
N TYR A 162 3.66 -5.22 -6.90
CA TYR A 162 3.68 -4.76 -8.29
C TYR A 162 2.69 -5.55 -9.14
N LYS A 163 2.67 -6.89 -9.01
CA LYS A 163 1.71 -7.75 -9.73
C LYS A 163 0.25 -7.37 -9.45
N LEU A 164 -0.07 -6.99 -8.22
CA LEU A 164 -1.44 -6.58 -7.83
C LEU A 164 -1.84 -5.24 -8.45
N VAL A 165 -0.93 -4.26 -8.51
CA VAL A 165 -1.22 -2.92 -9.07
C VAL A 165 -1.05 -2.86 -10.60
N ARG A 166 -0.23 -3.74 -11.18
CA ARG A 166 0.12 -3.77 -12.62
C ARG A 166 -1.07 -3.59 -13.57
N PRO A 167 -2.25 -4.21 -13.36
CA PRO A 167 -3.39 -4.02 -14.28
C PRO A 167 -3.91 -2.57 -14.37
N LEU A 168 -3.56 -1.72 -13.40
CA LEU A 168 -3.91 -0.30 -13.36
C LEU A 168 -2.77 0.61 -13.85
N ILE A 169 -1.59 0.06 -14.13
CA ILE A 169 -0.42 0.84 -14.57
C ILE A 169 -0.41 0.90 -16.10
N SER A 170 -0.59 2.11 -16.65
CA SER A 170 -0.47 2.37 -18.09
C SER A 170 0.98 2.24 -18.58
N GLU A 171 1.19 2.00 -19.88
CA GLU A 171 2.55 1.97 -20.46
C GLU A 171 3.31 3.30 -20.27
N ASP A 172 2.60 4.43 -20.32
CA ASP A 172 3.16 5.74 -19.99
C ASP A 172 3.65 5.80 -18.54
N MET A 173 2.83 5.33 -17.59
CA MET A 173 3.22 5.29 -16.18
C MET A 173 4.42 4.36 -15.97
N LYS A 174 4.52 3.21 -16.66
CA LYS A 174 5.70 2.33 -16.57
C LYS A 174 7.00 3.06 -16.93
N ASN A 175 6.99 3.90 -17.96
CA ASN A 175 8.16 4.71 -18.35
C ASN A 175 8.53 5.78 -17.32
N LYS A 176 7.64 6.08 -16.37
CA LYS A 176 7.83 7.07 -15.30
C LYS A 176 8.21 6.41 -13.97
N ILE A 177 8.16 5.08 -13.86
CA ILE A 177 8.58 4.33 -12.67
C ILE A 177 10.06 4.04 -12.78
N HIS A 178 10.83 4.51 -11.79
CA HIS A 178 12.26 4.28 -11.67
C HIS A 178 12.53 3.61 -10.33
N ILE A 179 12.92 2.33 -10.35
CA ILE A 179 13.32 1.58 -9.16
C ILE A 179 14.81 1.81 -8.94
N LEU A 180 15.14 2.47 -7.84
CA LEU A 180 16.49 2.91 -7.56
C LEU A 180 17.20 1.94 -6.62
N ALA A 181 18.38 1.55 -7.06
CA ALA A 181 19.22 0.56 -6.42
C ALA A 181 20.39 1.19 -5.68
N GLY A 182 20.80 0.60 -4.56
CA GLY A 182 22.04 1.00 -3.89
C GLY A 182 22.04 2.47 -3.44
N ASN A 183 23.01 3.26 -3.88
CA ASN A 183 23.13 4.68 -3.52
C ASN A 183 22.15 5.56 -4.33
N TYR A 184 20.86 5.42 -4.04
CA TYR A 184 19.79 6.19 -4.69
C TYR A 184 19.95 7.70 -4.53
N SER A 185 20.68 8.19 -3.51
CA SER A 185 20.89 9.62 -3.24
C SER A 185 21.44 10.37 -4.46
N ASP A 186 22.41 9.78 -5.16
CA ASP A 186 23.03 10.43 -6.32
C ASP A 186 22.04 10.51 -7.50
N TYR A 187 21.19 9.48 -7.65
CA TYR A 187 20.13 9.47 -8.64
C TYR A 187 19.03 10.50 -8.31
N LEU A 188 18.60 10.61 -7.05
CA LEU A 188 17.64 11.62 -6.61
C LEU A 188 18.14 13.04 -6.91
N LYS A 189 19.44 13.30 -6.64
CA LYS A 189 20.10 14.59 -6.91
C LYS A 189 20.20 14.96 -8.38
N LYS A 190 20.04 14.01 -9.32
CA LYS A 190 19.92 14.35 -10.75
C LYS A 190 18.71 15.26 -10.98
N TYR A 191 17.62 15.01 -10.25
CA TYR A 191 16.34 15.68 -10.46
C TYR A 191 15.93 16.70 -9.39
N VAL A 192 16.33 16.47 -8.13
CA VAL A 192 15.99 17.34 -7.00
C VAL A 192 17.26 18.06 -6.53
N ASP A 193 17.18 19.37 -6.33
CA ASP A 193 18.30 20.11 -5.74
C ASP A 193 18.52 19.64 -4.29
N PRO A 194 19.77 19.46 -3.82
CA PRO A 194 20.04 19.07 -2.44
C PRO A 194 19.31 19.93 -1.40
N ASP A 195 19.12 21.23 -1.64
CA ASP A 195 18.44 22.13 -0.69
C ASP A 195 16.93 21.85 -0.60
N ASN A 196 16.35 21.15 -1.58
CA ASN A 196 14.95 20.71 -1.60
C ASN A 196 14.77 19.21 -1.29
N LEU A 197 15.87 18.48 -1.04
CA LEU A 197 15.84 17.05 -0.78
C LEU A 197 16.09 16.80 0.72
N PRO A 198 15.21 16.06 1.44
CA PRO A 198 15.45 15.71 2.84
C PRO A 198 16.83 15.09 3.05
N MET A 199 17.48 15.47 4.15
CA MET A 199 18.83 15.00 4.48
C MET A 199 18.89 13.47 4.66
N CYS A 200 17.81 12.83 5.13
CA CYS A 200 17.72 11.37 5.19
C CYS A 200 17.79 10.68 3.82
N TYR A 201 17.55 11.40 2.73
CA TYR A 201 17.69 10.92 1.35
C TYR A 201 18.96 11.45 0.65
N GLY A 202 19.90 11.98 1.44
CA GLY A 202 21.20 12.46 0.97
C GLY A 202 21.23 13.94 0.54
N GLY A 203 20.15 14.68 0.73
CA GLY A 203 20.11 16.13 0.50
C GLY A 203 20.60 16.95 1.70
N LYS A 204 20.10 18.18 1.81
CA LYS A 204 20.43 19.16 2.86
C LYS A 204 19.22 19.71 3.59
N LEU A 205 18.00 19.42 3.12
CA LEU A 205 16.78 19.91 3.74
C LEU A 205 16.58 19.24 5.11
N THR A 206 16.34 20.06 6.13
CA THR A 206 15.99 19.64 7.48
C THR A 206 14.83 20.48 8.00
N ASP A 207 14.19 20.02 9.06
CA ASP A 207 13.35 20.91 9.88
C ASP A 207 14.20 22.02 10.54
N PRO A 208 13.57 23.08 11.09
CA PRO A 208 14.27 24.14 11.81
C PRO A 208 15.11 23.66 13.01
N ASP A 209 14.74 22.52 13.62
CA ASP A 209 15.47 21.89 14.71
C ASP A 209 16.60 20.95 14.25
N GLY A 210 16.83 20.85 12.94
CA GLY A 210 17.84 19.99 12.34
C GLY A 210 17.38 18.55 12.07
N ASN A 211 16.09 18.22 12.25
CA ASN A 211 15.61 16.87 11.98
C ASN A 211 15.75 16.52 10.48
N PRO A 212 16.51 15.45 10.13
CA PRO A 212 16.81 15.11 8.73
C PRO A 212 15.63 14.52 7.96
N ARG A 213 14.54 14.15 8.65
CA ARG A 213 13.33 13.56 8.05
C ARG A 213 12.23 14.57 7.74
N CYS A 214 12.44 15.86 8.05
CA CYS A 214 11.50 16.93 7.74
C CYS A 214 10.08 16.65 8.25
N VAL A 215 9.94 16.22 9.51
CA VAL A 215 8.69 15.75 10.11
C VAL A 215 7.63 16.85 10.23
N THR A 216 8.01 18.13 10.13
CA THR A 216 7.05 19.23 10.05
C THR A 216 6.32 19.30 8.70
N MET A 217 6.90 18.70 7.64
CA MET A 217 6.37 18.70 6.27
C MET A 217 5.93 17.30 5.81
N ILE A 218 6.57 16.24 6.34
CA ILE A 218 6.36 14.85 5.93
C ILE A 218 5.79 14.05 7.11
N CYS A 219 4.51 13.70 7.02
CA CYS A 219 3.85 12.85 8.00
C CYS A 219 4.53 11.47 8.04
N GLN A 220 5.05 11.10 9.20
CA GLN A 220 5.78 9.84 9.39
C GLN A 220 4.85 8.63 9.59
N GLY A 221 3.54 8.84 9.73
CA GLY A 221 2.56 7.78 9.99
C GLY A 221 2.73 7.16 11.37
N GLY A 222 2.69 5.83 11.41
CA GLY A 222 2.65 5.04 12.63
C GLY A 222 1.27 4.42 12.88
N ASP A 223 1.20 3.57 13.89
CA ASP A 223 -0.04 2.89 14.28
C ASP A 223 -1.08 3.92 14.75
N VAL A 224 -2.29 3.83 14.20
CA VAL A 224 -3.39 4.72 14.58
C VAL A 224 -3.92 4.26 15.94
N PRO A 225 -3.97 5.15 16.96
CA PRO A 225 -4.53 4.80 18.26
C PRO A 225 -6.00 4.39 18.19
N GLU A 226 -6.40 3.39 18.97
CA GLU A 226 -7.78 2.88 19.00
C GLU A 226 -8.83 3.93 19.37
N GLU A 227 -8.43 5.01 20.08
CA GLU A 227 -9.30 6.15 20.39
C GLU A 227 -9.85 6.87 19.15
N TYR A 228 -9.22 6.73 17.98
CA TYR A 228 -9.72 7.27 16.73
C TYR A 228 -10.73 6.35 16.03
N PHE A 229 -10.86 5.08 16.46
CA PHE A 229 -11.62 4.08 15.71
C PHE A 229 -13.11 4.38 15.79
N LEU A 230 -13.76 4.40 14.63
CA LEU A 230 -15.21 4.54 14.52
C LEU A 230 -15.84 3.19 14.88
N GLN A 231 -16.81 3.17 15.80
CA GLN A 231 -17.49 1.93 16.20
C GLN A 231 -18.08 1.21 14.97
N SER A 232 -17.58 0.00 14.73
CA SER A 232 -17.95 -0.98 13.70
C SER A 232 -17.83 -0.53 12.24
N SER A 233 -16.69 -0.81 11.61
CA SER A 233 -16.64 -1.07 10.17
C SER A 233 -16.99 -2.54 9.89
N ASP A 234 -17.78 -2.81 8.84
CA ASP A 234 -18.18 -4.16 8.38
C ASP A 234 -16.99 -4.92 7.77
N LEU A 235 -15.98 -5.23 8.59
CA LEU A 235 -14.74 -5.91 8.17
C LEU A 235 -14.96 -7.39 7.76
N LEU A 236 -16.16 -7.92 7.97
CA LEU A 236 -16.50 -9.32 7.67
C LEU A 236 -17.02 -9.54 6.24
N ALA A 237 -17.30 -8.47 5.49
CA ALA A 237 -17.84 -8.57 4.14
C ALA A 237 -16.87 -9.31 3.20
N GLY A 238 -17.33 -10.41 2.60
CA GLY A 238 -16.54 -11.22 1.67
C GLY A 238 -15.69 -12.34 2.31
N MET A 239 -15.77 -12.52 3.64
CA MET A 239 -15.15 -13.66 4.32
C MET A 239 -16.04 -14.91 4.26
N THR A 240 -15.40 -16.08 4.25
CA THR A 240 -16.07 -17.38 4.34
C THR A 240 -16.44 -17.67 5.80
N LYS A 241 -17.71 -18.01 6.05
CA LYS A 241 -18.21 -18.40 7.38
C LYS A 241 -18.13 -19.91 7.56
N ILE A 242 -17.52 -20.35 8.66
CA ILE A 242 -17.50 -21.76 9.09
C ILE A 242 -17.93 -21.89 10.55
N SER A 243 -18.31 -23.11 10.94
CA SER A 243 -18.52 -23.48 12.34
C SER A 243 -17.45 -24.48 12.75
N VAL A 244 -16.79 -24.23 13.88
CA VAL A 244 -15.84 -25.14 14.53
C VAL A 244 -16.58 -25.78 15.71
N PRO A 245 -16.98 -27.06 15.62
CA PRO A 245 -17.71 -27.73 16.68
C PRO A 245 -16.93 -27.75 18.00
N ARG A 246 -17.64 -27.95 19.12
CA ARG A 246 -17.00 -28.05 20.43
C ARG A 246 -16.00 -29.21 20.47
N GLY A 247 -14.84 -29.02 21.08
CA GLY A 247 -13.84 -30.07 21.22
C GLY A 247 -13.15 -30.49 19.91
N GLU A 248 -13.47 -29.84 18.78
CA GLU A 248 -12.98 -30.23 17.46
C GLU A 248 -12.02 -29.22 16.86
N LYS A 249 -11.32 -29.66 15.81
CA LYS A 249 -10.49 -28.84 14.95
C LYS A 249 -11.02 -28.89 13.52
N VAL A 250 -11.09 -27.74 12.87
CA VAL A 250 -11.38 -27.64 11.44
C VAL A 250 -10.09 -27.27 10.71
N LEU A 251 -9.74 -28.07 9.71
CA LEU A 251 -8.59 -27.84 8.83
C LEU A 251 -9.08 -27.38 7.46
N ILE A 252 -8.48 -26.32 6.94
CA ILE A 252 -8.83 -25.76 5.64
C ILE A 252 -7.61 -25.81 4.74
N ASP A 253 -7.69 -26.62 3.69
CA ASP A 253 -6.57 -26.94 2.81
C ASP A 253 -6.31 -25.84 1.76
N PHE A 254 -5.04 -25.49 1.57
CA PHE A 254 -4.54 -24.62 0.51
C PHE A 254 -3.38 -25.32 -0.21
N ASN A 255 -3.51 -25.49 -1.52
CA ASN A 255 -2.46 -26.09 -2.33
C ASN A 255 -1.45 -25.02 -2.79
N VAL A 256 -0.18 -25.22 -2.44
CA VAL A 256 0.91 -24.34 -2.82
C VAL A 256 1.75 -25.01 -3.90
N GLU A 257 1.69 -24.45 -5.10
CA GLU A 257 2.34 -25.03 -6.28
C GLU A 257 3.76 -24.53 -6.51
N LYS A 258 4.13 -23.41 -5.90
CA LYS A 258 5.45 -22.80 -6.05
C LYS A 258 6.06 -22.48 -4.69
N GLU A 259 7.32 -22.88 -4.52
CA GLU A 259 8.12 -22.48 -3.37
C GLU A 259 8.27 -20.95 -3.31
N GLY A 260 8.31 -20.43 -2.09
CA GLY A 260 8.36 -18.99 -1.82
C GLY A 260 7.02 -18.28 -1.97
N SER A 261 5.92 -18.96 -2.33
CA SER A 261 4.58 -18.36 -2.31
C SER A 261 4.20 -17.90 -0.91
N ILE A 262 3.34 -16.90 -0.80
CA ILE A 262 2.87 -16.36 0.48
C ILE A 262 1.44 -16.85 0.72
N LEU A 263 1.23 -17.60 1.79
CA LEU A 263 -0.10 -17.87 2.32
C LEU A 263 -0.50 -16.67 3.19
N ASN A 264 -1.56 -15.94 2.83
CA ASN A 264 -1.99 -14.72 3.52
C ASN A 264 -3.42 -14.91 4.04
N TRP A 265 -3.65 -14.73 5.34
CA TRP A 265 -4.94 -14.99 5.97
C TRP A 265 -5.41 -13.83 6.85
N GLU A 266 -6.72 -13.78 7.04
CA GLU A 266 -7.40 -12.97 8.04
C GLU A 266 -8.62 -13.74 8.56
N PHE A 267 -8.90 -13.65 9.85
CA PHE A 267 -10.11 -14.23 10.43
C PHE A 267 -10.60 -13.51 11.69
N LYS A 268 -11.88 -13.68 11.97
CA LYS A 268 -12.56 -13.15 13.16
C LYS A 268 -13.60 -14.16 13.66
N THR A 269 -13.69 -14.35 14.96
CA THR A 269 -14.80 -15.09 15.59
C THR A 269 -15.98 -14.17 15.89
N GLU A 270 -17.21 -14.69 15.91
CA GLU A 270 -18.36 -13.94 16.43
C GLU A 270 -18.15 -13.63 17.92
N ASP A 271 -17.75 -14.65 18.68
CA ASP A 271 -17.56 -14.55 20.13
C ASP A 271 -16.39 -15.43 20.59
N TYR A 272 -15.80 -15.02 21.72
CA TYR A 272 -14.75 -15.75 22.44
C TYR A 272 -13.48 -16.01 21.61
N ASP A 273 -12.46 -16.54 22.28
CA ASP A 273 -11.20 -16.93 21.64
C ASP A 273 -11.31 -18.20 20.80
N ILE A 274 -10.32 -18.46 19.95
CA ILE A 274 -10.16 -19.70 19.19
C ILE A 274 -8.67 -20.07 19.19
N GLY A 275 -8.34 -21.36 19.14
CA GLY A 275 -6.98 -21.76 18.80
C GLY A 275 -6.74 -21.59 17.31
N PHE A 276 -5.65 -20.95 16.91
CA PHE A 276 -5.31 -20.79 15.49
C PHE A 276 -3.85 -21.12 15.24
N GLY A 277 -3.57 -21.84 14.15
CA GLY A 277 -2.23 -22.03 13.62
C GLY A 277 -2.28 -22.46 12.15
N VAL A 278 -1.10 -22.67 11.58
CA VAL A 278 -0.94 -23.10 10.18
C VAL A 278 -0.10 -24.36 10.17
N LEU A 279 -0.58 -25.39 9.46
CA LEU A 279 0.08 -26.69 9.36
C LEU A 279 0.54 -26.94 7.93
N TYR A 280 1.62 -27.68 7.76
CA TYR A 280 2.08 -28.23 6.48
C TYR A 280 1.92 -29.76 6.48
N LYS A 281 1.37 -30.32 5.41
CA LYS A 281 1.26 -31.77 5.23
C LYS A 281 2.61 -32.35 4.80
N SER A 282 3.27 -33.05 5.72
CA SER A 282 4.50 -33.80 5.45
C SER A 282 4.27 -35.31 5.45
N ASP A 283 5.29 -36.07 5.07
CA ASP A 283 5.31 -37.54 5.15
C ASP A 283 5.13 -38.05 6.58
N LYS A 284 5.51 -37.25 7.59
CA LYS A 284 5.36 -37.56 9.02
C LYS A 284 4.03 -37.09 9.60
N GLY A 285 3.09 -36.64 8.76
CA GLY A 285 1.83 -36.05 9.16
C GLY A 285 1.82 -34.52 9.11
N ASN A 286 0.86 -33.91 9.80
CA ASN A 286 0.67 -32.46 9.79
C ASN A 286 1.65 -31.81 10.78
N VAL A 287 2.56 -30.97 10.27
CA VAL A 287 3.58 -30.29 11.08
C VAL A 287 3.22 -28.80 11.19
N PRO A 288 3.24 -28.19 12.39
CA PRO A 288 2.97 -26.76 12.52
C PRO A 288 4.09 -25.93 11.88
N VAL A 289 3.72 -25.02 10.99
CA VAL A 289 4.60 -23.94 10.49
C VAL A 289 4.32 -22.63 11.21
N VAL A 290 3.06 -22.43 11.62
CA VAL A 290 2.68 -21.45 12.64
C VAL A 290 2.09 -22.23 13.82
N PRO A 291 2.69 -22.17 15.02
CA PRO A 291 2.19 -22.88 16.19
C PRO A 291 0.75 -22.50 16.51
N VAL A 292 -0.05 -23.48 16.94
CA VAL A 292 -1.43 -23.20 17.38
C VAL A 292 -1.39 -22.45 18.71
N SER A 293 -1.93 -21.25 18.74
CA SER A 293 -2.06 -20.43 19.95
C SER A 293 -3.49 -19.91 20.10
N ARG A 294 -3.88 -19.57 21.34
CA ARG A 294 -5.21 -19.07 21.66
C ARG A 294 -5.25 -17.57 21.41
N VAL A 295 -6.18 -17.12 20.57
CA VAL A 295 -6.32 -15.73 20.14
C VAL A 295 -7.72 -15.19 20.39
N ASN A 296 -7.84 -13.91 20.77
CA ASN A 296 -9.11 -13.24 21.05
C ASN A 296 -9.67 -12.54 19.81
N SER A 297 -9.88 -13.29 18.73
CA SER A 297 -10.20 -12.70 17.42
C SER A 297 -11.59 -12.07 17.30
N HIS A 298 -12.47 -12.25 18.31
CA HIS A 298 -13.76 -11.56 18.42
C HIS A 298 -13.61 -10.07 18.74
N LEU A 299 -12.54 -9.69 19.44
CA LEU A 299 -12.24 -8.29 19.74
C LEU A 299 -11.70 -7.61 18.47
N VAL A 300 -10.56 -8.10 17.98
CA VAL A 300 -9.87 -7.60 16.79
C VAL A 300 -9.63 -8.78 15.84
N ALA A 301 -9.88 -8.59 14.54
CA ALA A 301 -9.60 -9.62 13.55
C ALA A 301 -8.10 -9.94 13.56
N GLU A 302 -7.79 -11.23 13.55
CA GLU A 302 -6.44 -11.77 13.47
C GLU A 302 -6.05 -11.90 12.01
N ASP A 303 -4.87 -11.43 11.65
CA ASP A 303 -4.32 -11.56 10.31
C ASP A 303 -2.86 -11.99 10.36
N GLY A 304 -2.38 -12.51 9.25
CA GLY A 304 -1.00 -12.95 9.16
C GLY A 304 -0.67 -13.56 7.82
N SER A 305 0.60 -13.91 7.68
CA SER A 305 1.11 -14.50 6.45
C SER A 305 2.23 -15.49 6.72
N TRP A 306 2.45 -16.41 5.80
CA TRP A 306 3.56 -17.35 5.86
C TRP A 306 4.19 -17.54 4.49
N THR A 307 5.51 -17.37 4.40
CA THR A 307 6.28 -17.69 3.19
C THR A 307 6.51 -19.20 3.11
N CYS A 308 5.83 -19.85 2.18
CA CYS A 308 5.84 -21.29 1.98
C CYS A 308 7.18 -21.78 1.43
N GLN A 309 8.02 -22.33 2.31
CA GLN A 309 9.34 -22.90 1.97
C GLN A 309 9.27 -24.20 1.15
N LYS A 310 8.08 -24.79 0.98
CA LYS A 310 7.88 -26.03 0.22
C LYS A 310 6.59 -25.94 -0.58
N THR A 311 6.54 -26.66 -1.69
CA THR A 311 5.28 -26.94 -2.39
C THR A 311 4.50 -28.01 -1.65
N GLY A 312 3.18 -28.04 -1.84
CA GLY A 312 2.28 -29.01 -1.23
C GLY A 312 1.14 -28.35 -0.46
N LYS A 313 0.55 -29.12 0.46
CA LYS A 313 -0.67 -28.75 1.15
C LYS A 313 -0.40 -28.06 2.48
N TYR A 314 -0.80 -26.80 2.57
CA TYR A 314 -0.86 -26.04 3.82
C TYR A 314 -2.29 -26.02 4.35
N MET A 315 -2.47 -25.91 5.65
CA MET A 315 -3.77 -25.96 6.32
C MET A 315 -3.89 -24.83 7.33
N LEU A 316 -4.94 -24.03 7.23
CA LEU A 316 -5.38 -23.24 8.39
C LEU A 316 -6.03 -24.18 9.40
N CYS A 317 -5.63 -24.08 10.67
CA CYS A 317 -6.11 -24.93 11.75
C CYS A 317 -6.86 -24.08 12.77
N PHE A 318 -8.19 -24.17 12.76
CA PHE A 318 -9.04 -23.59 13.80
C PHE A 318 -9.38 -24.64 14.85
N ASP A 319 -8.92 -24.42 16.08
CA ASP A 319 -8.97 -25.38 17.19
C ASP A 319 -9.92 -24.89 18.29
N ASN A 320 -11.05 -25.58 18.42
CA ASN A 320 -12.04 -25.36 19.48
C ASN A 320 -11.96 -26.46 20.56
N GLY A 321 -10.81 -27.11 20.69
CA GLY A 321 -10.53 -28.18 21.66
C GLY A 321 -10.71 -27.74 23.13
N PHE A 322 -10.64 -26.44 23.41
CA PHE A 322 -10.72 -25.88 24.76
C PHE A 322 -12.14 -25.45 25.17
N SER A 323 -13.14 -25.54 24.28
CA SER A 323 -14.52 -25.16 24.58
C SER A 323 -15.34 -26.33 25.10
N TRP A 324 -16.00 -26.12 26.23
CA TRP A 324 -16.75 -27.15 26.94
C TRP A 324 -18.24 -27.16 26.54
N THR A 325 -18.76 -26.03 26.04
CA THR A 325 -20.21 -25.83 25.89
C THR A 325 -20.65 -25.36 24.51
N LYS A 326 -19.79 -24.72 23.71
CA LYS A 326 -20.21 -24.01 22.48
C LYS A 326 -19.33 -24.32 21.27
N SER A 327 -19.97 -24.44 20.10
CA SER A 327 -19.29 -24.28 18.80
C SER A 327 -18.86 -22.82 18.61
N LYS A 328 -17.89 -22.59 17.72
CA LYS A 328 -17.42 -21.23 17.39
C LYS A 328 -17.66 -20.96 15.92
N ILE A 329 -18.27 -19.81 15.64
CA ILE A 329 -18.37 -19.31 14.27
C ILE A 329 -17.13 -18.50 13.95
N VAL A 330 -16.47 -18.85 12.85
CA VAL A 330 -15.29 -18.17 12.34
C VAL A 330 -15.61 -17.62 10.94
N TYR A 331 -15.32 -16.36 10.72
CA TYR A 331 -15.23 -15.74 9.40
C TYR A 331 -13.76 -15.68 9.02
N TYR A 332 -13.38 -16.21 7.85
CA TYR A 332 -12.00 -16.17 7.39
C TYR A 332 -11.87 -15.86 5.90
N SER A 333 -10.74 -15.29 5.52
CA SER A 333 -10.25 -15.18 4.15
C SER A 333 -8.82 -15.68 4.12
N CYS A 334 -8.45 -16.41 3.07
CA CYS A 334 -7.07 -16.85 2.89
C CYS A 334 -6.76 -17.02 1.41
N GLU A 335 -5.58 -16.57 0.99
CA GLU A 335 -5.12 -16.59 -0.39
C GLU A 335 -3.68 -17.08 -0.48
N VAL A 336 -3.35 -17.75 -1.58
CA VAL A 336 -1.97 -18.11 -1.93
C VAL A 336 -1.48 -17.13 -2.99
N LEU A 337 -0.49 -16.32 -2.64
CA LEU A 337 0.11 -15.33 -3.51
C LEU A 337 1.44 -15.85 -4.05
N TYR A 338 1.51 -16.04 -5.37
CA TYR A 338 2.71 -16.53 -6.03
C TYR A 338 3.74 -15.41 -6.19
N THR A 339 4.94 -15.63 -5.66
CA THR A 339 6.07 -14.69 -5.70
C THR A 339 6.92 -14.84 -6.96
N ASP A 340 7.04 -16.04 -7.53
CA ASP A 340 7.74 -16.28 -8.79
C ASP A 340 6.80 -16.15 -10.00
N ASP A 341 6.91 -14.99 -10.65
CA ASP A 341 6.32 -14.71 -11.95
C ASP A 341 7.41 -14.13 -12.87
N LYS A 342 7.83 -14.92 -13.88
CA LYS A 342 8.91 -14.56 -14.81
C LYS A 342 8.57 -13.30 -15.61
N GLU A 343 7.30 -13.09 -15.98
CA GLU A 343 6.88 -11.91 -16.73
C GLU A 343 7.02 -10.66 -15.84
N ILE A 344 6.53 -10.74 -14.61
CA ILE A 344 6.64 -9.66 -13.62
C ILE A 344 8.10 -9.32 -13.33
N ARG A 345 8.96 -10.31 -13.07
CA ARG A 345 10.39 -10.07 -12.85
C ARG A 345 11.05 -9.40 -14.05
N THR A 346 10.73 -9.87 -15.26
CA THR A 346 11.26 -9.28 -16.50
C THR A 346 10.84 -7.81 -16.65
N GLU A 347 9.60 -7.50 -16.30
CA GLU A 347 9.09 -6.13 -16.34
C GLU A 347 9.73 -5.24 -15.28
N ILE A 348 9.82 -5.70 -14.03
CA ILE A 348 10.49 -4.99 -12.93
C ILE A 348 11.94 -4.70 -13.28
N SER A 349 12.68 -5.65 -13.86
CA SER A 349 14.06 -5.43 -14.29
C SER A 349 14.22 -4.31 -15.31
N LYS A 350 13.19 -4.00 -16.12
CA LYS A 350 13.22 -2.85 -17.05
C LYS A 350 12.97 -1.51 -16.35
N LEU A 351 12.41 -1.53 -15.15
CA LEU A 351 12.16 -0.34 -14.33
C LEU A 351 13.36 0.01 -13.43
N VAL A 352 14.34 -0.89 -13.31
CA VAL A 352 15.56 -0.68 -12.51
C VAL A 352 16.54 0.16 -13.30
N GLU A 353 16.99 1.27 -12.73
CA GLU A 353 17.87 2.23 -13.42
C GLU A 353 19.35 1.82 -13.39
N GLU A 354 19.83 1.31 -12.25
CA GLU A 354 21.23 0.94 -12.04
C GLU A 354 21.28 -0.42 -11.29
N GLY A 355 22.02 -1.41 -11.77
CA GLY A 355 22.11 -2.75 -11.15
C GLY A 355 21.03 -3.75 -11.61
N ASP A 356 20.78 -4.80 -10.82
CA ASP A 356 19.79 -5.84 -11.12
C ASP A 356 18.87 -6.13 -9.92
N TRP A 357 17.62 -6.55 -10.21
CA TRP A 357 16.61 -6.84 -9.20
C TRP A 357 17.01 -7.93 -8.18
N GLN A 358 17.80 -8.91 -8.60
CA GLN A 358 18.15 -10.05 -7.75
C GLN A 358 19.13 -9.60 -6.65
N THR A 359 20.18 -8.88 -7.03
CA THR A 359 21.13 -8.23 -6.12
C THR A 359 20.45 -7.19 -5.21
N LEU A 360 19.40 -6.54 -5.72
CA LEU A 360 18.61 -5.58 -4.95
C LEU A 360 17.81 -6.24 -3.84
N SER A 361 17.05 -7.27 -4.19
CA SER A 361 16.15 -7.96 -3.28
C SER A 361 16.87 -8.63 -2.10
N GLU A 362 18.16 -8.94 -2.22
CA GLU A 362 18.98 -9.54 -1.17
C GLU A 362 19.52 -8.54 -0.15
N LYS A 363 19.72 -7.27 -0.52
CA LYS A 363 20.30 -6.24 0.38
C LYS A 363 19.33 -5.70 1.43
N PHE A 364 18.03 -5.99 1.30
CA PHE A 364 16.98 -5.42 2.15
C PHE A 364 16.45 -6.40 3.22
N GLU A 365 17.26 -7.38 3.65
CA GLU A 365 16.93 -8.39 4.67
C GLU A 365 16.62 -7.86 6.09
N THR A 366 16.62 -6.55 6.32
CA THR A 366 16.45 -5.97 7.67
C THR A 366 15.03 -5.63 8.08
N THR A 367 14.01 -5.99 7.32
CA THR A 367 12.62 -5.95 7.83
C THR A 367 12.31 -7.28 8.51
N HIS A 368 12.35 -7.27 9.85
CA HIS A 368 12.02 -8.40 10.70
C HIS A 368 10.74 -9.11 10.23
N LEU A 369 10.87 -10.42 9.97
CA LEU A 369 9.76 -11.38 9.91
C LEU A 369 9.02 -11.45 11.25
#